data_AF-A0A935WNS8-F1
#
_entry.id   AF-A0A935WNS8-F1
#
_cell.length_a   1.000
_cell.length_b   1.000
_cell.length_c   1.000
_cell.angle_alpha   90.00
_cell.angle_beta   90.00
_cell.angle_gamma   90.00
#
_symmetry.space_group_name_H-M   'P 1'
#
loop_
_entity.id
_entity.type
_entity.pdbx_description
1 polymer ?
#
loop_
_entity_poly.entity_id
_entity_poly.type
_entity_poly.pdbx_seq_one_letter_code
_entity_poly.pdbx_strand_id
1 'polypeptide(L)'
;MKVAAKRFVSMHSALKQLEAYIRDGNHLQTGSPFRTFGGMRSREILANWLVCAAFNSIGGEQVEFFTDPTGNDGILRIASTDKTWPTEHVFIPNLVRSHETNIHNLILEAINSKNDRGPTYAKGKTLIVFINAGGGAWHPNLVRKELPDPLHFGAVWIVGLMRVENKNYTYAVTSMEDTSGDAPIFAINIADDFDDWTVEKIQ
;
A
#
# COMPACT_ATOMS: atom_id res chain seq x y z
N MET A 1 18.31 18.56 -7.57
CA MET A 1 17.69 19.51 -6.61
C MET A 1 16.99 18.67 -5.55
N LYS A 2 17.40 18.74 -4.27
CA LYS A 2 16.69 18.02 -3.19
C LYS A 2 15.31 18.66 -3.03
N VAL A 3 14.26 17.99 -3.45
CA VAL A 3 12.88 18.46 -3.22
C VAL A 3 12.63 18.30 -1.73
N ALA A 4 12.14 19.34 -1.04
CA ALA A 4 11.75 19.19 0.37
C ALA A 4 10.65 18.12 0.48
N ALA A 5 10.68 17.31 1.55
CA ALA A 5 9.61 16.34 1.79
C ALA A 5 8.25 17.04 1.84
N LYS A 6 7.31 16.59 1.02
CA LYS A 6 5.95 17.11 0.94
C LYS A 6 4.98 16.13 1.56
N ARG A 7 3.89 16.66 2.12
CA ARG A 7 2.75 15.91 2.62
C ARG A 7 1.46 16.60 2.24
N PHE A 8 0.37 15.85 2.37
CA PHE A 8 -0.96 16.44 2.42
C PHE A 8 -1.19 17.13 3.76
N VAL A 9 -2.13 18.06 3.79
CA VAL A 9 -2.53 18.76 5.03
C VAL A 9 -3.13 17.77 6.02
N SER A 10 -3.93 16.82 5.54
CA SER A 10 -4.54 15.74 6.31
C SER A 10 -4.80 14.50 5.44
N MET A 11 -5.13 13.38 6.08
CA MET A 11 -5.59 12.16 5.39
C MET A 11 -6.87 12.39 4.58
N HIS A 12 -7.78 13.24 5.04
CA HIS A 12 -9.01 13.62 4.31
C HIS A 12 -8.65 14.39 3.03
N SER A 13 -7.78 15.39 3.13
CA SER A 13 -7.34 16.15 1.96
C SER A 13 -6.57 15.30 0.95
N ALA A 14 -5.83 14.29 1.41
CA ALA A 14 -5.18 13.31 0.55
C ALA A 14 -6.21 12.46 -0.21
N LEU A 15 -7.18 11.89 0.51
CA LEU A 15 -8.23 11.05 -0.07
C LEU A 15 -9.04 11.81 -1.13
N LYS A 16 -9.46 13.03 -0.81
CA LYS A 16 -10.21 13.87 -1.75
C LYS A 16 -9.43 14.17 -3.03
N GLN A 17 -8.13 14.42 -2.93
CA GLN A 17 -7.27 14.63 -4.10
C GLN A 17 -7.01 13.34 -4.89
N LEU A 18 -7.08 12.18 -4.24
CA LEU A 18 -6.92 10.88 -4.88
C LEU A 18 -8.16 10.42 -5.64
N GLU A 19 -9.34 10.98 -5.35
CA GLU A 19 -10.63 10.59 -5.92
C GLU A 19 -10.57 10.36 -7.44
N ALA A 20 -10.10 11.34 -8.21
CA ALA A 20 -10.06 11.26 -9.67
C ALA A 20 -9.25 10.06 -10.18
N TYR A 21 -8.18 9.70 -9.47
CA TYR A 21 -7.31 8.59 -9.84
C TYR A 21 -7.80 7.24 -9.31
N ILE A 22 -8.55 7.22 -8.21
CA ILE A 22 -9.19 5.99 -7.71
C ILE A 22 -10.39 5.62 -8.60
N ARG A 23 -11.15 6.63 -9.04
CA ARG A 23 -12.23 6.45 -10.00
C ARG A 23 -11.71 6.00 -11.36
N ASP A 24 -10.59 6.57 -11.80
CA ASP A 24 -9.88 6.12 -12.99
C ASP A 24 -8.88 4.99 -12.66
N GLY A 25 -9.40 3.77 -12.54
CA GLY A 25 -8.56 2.58 -12.29
C GLY A 25 -7.45 2.35 -13.34
N ASN A 26 -7.53 2.95 -14.54
CA ASN A 26 -6.44 2.90 -15.53
C ASN A 26 -5.29 3.83 -15.15
N HIS A 27 -5.58 4.96 -14.51
CA HIS A 27 -4.54 5.87 -14.02
C HIS A 27 -3.70 5.23 -12.91
N LEU A 28 -4.28 4.39 -12.05
CA LEU A 28 -3.49 3.63 -11.07
C LEU A 28 -2.44 2.71 -11.74
N GLN A 29 -2.78 2.16 -12.91
CA GLN A 29 -1.90 1.25 -13.65
C GLN A 29 -0.83 1.99 -14.46
N THR A 30 -1.27 2.96 -15.25
CA THR A 30 -0.48 3.56 -16.34
C THR A 30 -0.18 5.04 -16.14
N GLY A 31 -0.77 5.66 -15.11
CA GLY A 31 -0.63 7.08 -14.83
C GLY A 31 0.82 7.51 -14.63
N SER A 32 1.08 8.74 -15.08
CA SER A 32 2.41 9.34 -14.99
C SER A 32 2.75 9.75 -13.56
N PRO A 33 4.03 9.70 -13.15
CA PRO A 33 4.53 10.28 -11.91
C PRO A 33 4.10 11.72 -11.66
N PHE A 34 3.68 12.03 -10.44
CA PHE A 34 3.39 13.41 -10.02
C PHE A 34 4.69 14.15 -9.71
N ARG A 35 5.11 15.04 -10.62
CA ARG A 35 6.29 15.91 -10.41
C ARG A 35 6.21 16.73 -9.14
N THR A 36 4.99 17.19 -8.79
CA THR A 36 4.76 17.98 -7.58
C THR A 36 4.86 17.16 -6.31
N PHE A 37 4.81 15.83 -6.37
CA PHE A 37 4.82 14.92 -5.23
C PHE A 37 6.00 13.93 -5.32
N GLY A 38 7.20 14.46 -5.56
CA GLY A 38 8.45 13.67 -5.51
C GLY A 38 8.63 12.64 -6.62
N GLY A 39 7.76 12.64 -7.64
CA GLY A 39 7.76 11.59 -8.67
C GLY A 39 7.00 10.32 -8.26
N MET A 40 6.27 10.35 -7.13
CA MET A 40 5.37 9.26 -6.79
C MET A 40 4.21 9.17 -7.77
N ARG A 41 3.74 7.96 -8.01
CA ARG A 41 2.54 7.68 -8.81
C ARG A 41 1.30 7.64 -7.93
N SER A 42 0.12 7.81 -8.52
CA SER A 42 -1.16 7.76 -7.79
C SER A 42 -1.34 6.47 -6.99
N ARG A 43 -0.87 5.33 -7.52
CA ARG A 43 -0.90 4.06 -6.81
C ARG A 43 -0.01 4.01 -5.56
N GLU A 44 1.15 4.66 -5.57
CA GLU A 44 2.06 4.70 -4.41
C GLU A 44 1.52 5.63 -3.34
N ILE A 45 0.92 6.75 -3.75
CA ILE A 45 0.23 7.66 -2.82
C ILE A 45 -0.97 6.95 -2.17
N LEU A 46 -1.79 6.27 -2.98
CA LEU A 46 -2.94 5.50 -2.48
C LEU A 46 -2.51 4.37 -1.54
N ALA A 47 -1.48 3.60 -1.90
CA ALA A 47 -1.01 2.49 -1.08
C ALA A 47 -0.45 2.95 0.27
N ASN A 48 0.34 4.03 0.29
CA ASN A 48 0.78 4.66 1.55
C ASN A 48 -0.42 5.16 2.38
N TRP A 49 -1.40 5.81 1.73
CA TRP A 49 -2.62 6.27 2.40
C TRP A 49 -3.40 5.11 3.05
N LEU A 50 -3.57 3.99 2.33
CA LEU A 50 -4.24 2.79 2.83
C LEU A 50 -3.52 2.18 4.04
N VAL A 51 -2.19 2.10 4.01
CA VAL A 51 -1.40 1.62 5.16
C VAL A 51 -1.56 2.55 6.36
N CYS A 52 -1.50 3.87 6.17
CA CYS A 52 -1.75 4.83 7.24
C CYS A 52 -3.16 4.68 7.84
N ALA A 53 -4.19 4.56 6.98
CA ALA A 53 -5.57 4.39 7.44
C ALA A 53 -5.76 3.10 8.26
N ALA A 54 -5.19 1.97 7.82
CA ALA A 54 -5.20 0.72 8.58
C ALA A 54 -4.46 0.87 9.92
N PHE A 55 -3.24 1.41 9.91
CA PHE A 55 -2.43 1.59 11.11
C PHE A 55 -3.13 2.48 12.14
N ASN A 56 -3.66 3.62 11.69
CA ASN A 56 -4.33 4.59 12.57
C ASN A 56 -5.64 4.06 13.17
N SER A 57 -6.26 3.04 12.56
CA SER A 57 -7.47 2.41 13.08
C SER A 57 -7.24 1.53 14.30
N ILE A 58 -6.02 0.99 14.45
CA ILE A 58 -5.63 0.10 15.56
C ILE A 58 -5.46 0.91 16.86
N GLY A 59 -5.27 2.23 16.74
CA GLY A 59 -5.03 3.13 17.86
C GLY A 59 -3.55 3.17 18.29
N GLY A 60 -3.25 4.06 19.24
CA GLY A 60 -1.88 4.33 19.70
C GLY A 60 -1.30 5.56 19.01
N GLU A 61 -0.38 5.37 18.07
CA GLU A 61 0.32 6.46 17.40
C GLU A 61 -0.29 6.79 16.03
N GLN A 62 -0.31 8.07 15.68
CA GLN A 62 -0.79 8.53 14.37
C GLN A 62 0.36 8.45 13.36
N VAL A 63 0.13 7.72 12.28
CA VAL A 63 1.04 7.59 11.13
C VAL A 63 0.54 8.42 9.97
N GLU A 64 1.45 9.17 9.39
CA GLU A 64 1.27 10.00 8.19
C GLU A 64 2.23 9.52 7.09
N PHE A 65 2.02 9.98 5.85
CA PHE A 65 2.93 9.68 4.74
C PHE A 65 3.42 10.95 4.01
N PHE A 66 4.62 10.83 3.43
CA PHE A 66 5.37 11.92 2.80
C PHE A 66 6.01 11.45 1.50
N THR A 67 6.37 12.40 0.64
CA THR A 67 7.34 12.15 -0.44
C THR A 67 8.72 11.87 0.14
N ASP A 68 9.48 10.96 -0.46
CA ASP A 68 10.88 10.75 -0.09
C ASP A 68 11.84 11.62 -0.93
N PRO A 69 12.57 12.59 -0.34
CA PRO A 69 13.55 13.40 -1.06
C PRO A 69 14.79 12.62 -1.53
N THR A 70 14.97 11.37 -1.05
CA THR A 70 16.06 10.47 -1.41
C THR A 70 15.72 9.54 -2.57
N GLY A 71 14.47 9.56 -3.06
CA GLY A 71 14.05 8.87 -4.28
C GLY A 71 13.38 7.51 -4.07
N ASN A 72 12.98 7.16 -2.84
CA ASN A 72 12.09 6.02 -2.60
C ASN A 72 10.62 6.41 -2.88
N ASP A 73 9.72 5.44 -2.79
CA ASP A 73 8.30 5.57 -3.15
C ASP A 73 7.44 6.15 -2.01
N GLY A 74 8.06 6.96 -1.15
CA GLY A 74 7.46 7.63 -0.01
C GLY A 74 8.13 7.30 1.32
N ILE A 75 7.61 7.93 2.38
CA ILE A 75 8.01 7.69 3.77
C ILE A 75 6.74 7.62 4.62
N LEU A 76 6.62 6.60 5.47
CA LEU A 76 5.68 6.57 6.59
C LEU A 76 6.34 7.19 7.81
N ARG A 77 5.60 7.98 8.59
CA ARG A 77 6.13 8.66 9.78
C ARG A 77 5.14 8.61 10.93
N ILE A 78 5.61 8.23 12.11
CA ILE A 78 4.87 8.44 13.36
C ILE A 78 4.96 9.91 13.77
N ALA A 79 3.81 10.56 13.96
CA ALA A 79 3.75 11.98 14.32
C ALA A 79 4.31 12.30 15.72
N SER A 80 4.20 11.38 16.69
CA SER A 80 4.65 11.58 18.08
C SER A 80 6.16 11.45 18.29
N THR A 81 6.84 10.64 17.47
CA THR A 81 8.24 10.26 17.68
C THR A 81 9.16 10.65 16.52
N ASP A 82 8.60 11.15 15.42
CA ASP A 82 9.30 11.38 14.14
C ASP A 82 10.04 10.14 13.60
N LYS A 83 9.71 8.94 14.10
CA LYS A 83 10.22 7.70 13.53
C LYS A 83 9.69 7.55 12.10
N THR A 84 10.59 7.28 11.18
CA THR A 84 10.29 7.18 9.75
C THR A 84 10.66 5.82 9.18
N TRP A 85 9.88 5.39 8.19
CA TRP A 85 10.15 4.21 7.38
C TRP A 85 9.98 4.56 5.90
N PRO A 86 11.07 4.58 5.12
CA PRO A 86 10.97 4.72 3.67
C PRO A 86 10.16 3.56 3.08
N THR A 87 9.36 3.84 2.07
CA THR A 87 8.55 2.81 1.40
C THR A 87 9.12 2.47 0.03
N GLU A 88 9.03 1.19 -0.31
CA GLU A 88 9.29 0.66 -1.63
C GLU A 88 8.00 0.03 -2.12
N HIS A 89 7.63 0.25 -3.37
CA HIS A 89 6.40 -0.28 -3.92
C HIS A 89 6.64 -1.29 -5.03
N VAL A 90 5.77 -2.28 -5.06
CA VAL A 90 5.58 -3.15 -6.22
C VAL A 90 4.09 -3.21 -6.54
N PHE A 91 3.76 -3.11 -7.82
CA PHE A 91 2.39 -3.05 -8.30
C PHE A 91 2.09 -4.26 -9.16
N ILE A 92 1.00 -4.96 -8.84
CA ILE A 92 0.51 -6.11 -9.58
C ILE A 92 -0.66 -5.61 -10.44
N PRO A 93 -0.45 -5.38 -11.76
CA PRO A 93 -1.43 -4.76 -12.62
C PRO A 93 -2.65 -5.66 -12.88
N ASN A 94 -3.70 -5.07 -13.45
CA ASN A 94 -4.83 -5.85 -13.96
C ASN A 94 -4.44 -6.46 -15.31
N LEU A 95 -3.95 -7.70 -15.28
CA LEU A 95 -3.71 -8.47 -16.49
C LEU A 95 -5.08 -8.92 -17.00
N VAL A 96 -5.41 -8.60 -18.24
CA VAL A 96 -6.70 -8.92 -18.86
C VAL A 96 -7.00 -10.43 -18.71
N ARG A 97 -7.92 -10.74 -17.79
CA ARG A 97 -8.60 -12.02 -17.50
C ARG A 97 -8.09 -13.23 -18.30
N SER A 98 -7.00 -13.86 -17.87
CA SER A 98 -6.93 -15.32 -17.96
C SER A 98 -7.53 -15.87 -16.66
N HIS A 99 -8.43 -16.84 -16.78
CA HIS A 99 -9.15 -17.46 -15.66
C HIS A 99 -8.26 -18.22 -14.65
N GLU A 100 -6.93 -18.13 -14.77
CA GLU A 100 -5.94 -18.89 -14.02
C GLU A 100 -4.91 -18.01 -13.30
N THR A 101 -5.18 -16.70 -13.15
CA THR A 101 -4.22 -15.81 -12.50
C THR A 101 -4.16 -16.10 -10.99
N ASN A 102 -3.11 -16.81 -10.58
CA ASN A 102 -2.85 -17.10 -9.17
C ASN A 102 -2.26 -15.87 -8.47
N ILE A 103 -3.14 -15.09 -7.83
CA ILE A 103 -2.77 -13.87 -7.09
C ILE A 103 -1.72 -14.15 -6.00
N HIS A 104 -1.80 -15.28 -5.31
CA HIS A 104 -0.81 -15.67 -4.30
C HIS A 104 0.60 -15.77 -4.91
N ASN A 105 0.74 -16.44 -6.05
CA ASN A 105 2.04 -16.54 -6.73
C ASN A 105 2.53 -15.17 -7.21
N LEU A 106 1.66 -14.34 -7.77
CA LEU A 106 2.04 -12.99 -8.21
C LEU A 106 2.52 -12.10 -7.05
N ILE A 107 1.91 -12.24 -5.87
CA ILE A 107 2.35 -11.55 -4.65
C ILE A 107 3.76 -12.00 -4.29
N LEU A 108 4.01 -13.31 -4.24
CA LEU A 108 5.33 -13.85 -3.89
C LEU A 108 6.39 -13.48 -4.92
N GLU A 109 6.08 -13.56 -6.21
CA GLU A 109 6.98 -13.12 -7.29
C GLU A 109 7.31 -11.62 -7.16
N ALA A 110 6.31 -10.79 -6.87
CA ALA A 110 6.49 -9.36 -6.67
C ALA A 110 7.40 -9.07 -5.45
N ILE A 111 7.19 -9.78 -4.34
CA ILE A 111 8.02 -9.67 -3.13
C ILE A 111 9.46 -10.12 -3.41
N ASN A 112 9.64 -11.31 -3.99
CA ASN A 112 10.96 -11.86 -4.31
C ASN A 112 11.72 -10.95 -5.27
N SER A 113 11.07 -10.42 -6.33
CA SER A 113 11.73 -9.51 -7.29
C SER A 113 12.35 -8.26 -6.65
N LYS A 114 11.79 -7.81 -5.51
CA LYS A 114 12.32 -6.69 -4.73
C LYS A 114 13.33 -7.16 -3.70
N ASN A 115 13.08 -8.30 -3.04
CA ASN A 115 13.97 -8.88 -2.04
C ASN A 115 15.31 -9.31 -2.65
N ASP A 116 15.31 -9.86 -3.86
CA ASP A 116 16.48 -10.34 -4.60
C ASP A 116 17.49 -9.22 -4.94
N ARG A 117 17.08 -7.95 -4.83
CA ARG A 117 18.00 -6.81 -4.93
C ARG A 117 18.94 -6.69 -3.73
N GLY A 118 18.71 -7.49 -2.69
CA GLY A 118 19.62 -7.71 -1.58
C GLY A 118 19.42 -6.76 -0.38
N PRO A 119 20.13 -7.05 0.73
CA PRO A 119 19.92 -6.39 2.01
C PRO A 119 20.21 -4.89 1.98
N THR A 120 21.22 -4.45 1.23
CA THR A 120 21.56 -3.02 1.13
C THR A 120 20.44 -2.21 0.49
N TYR A 121 19.75 -2.78 -0.51
CA TYR A 121 18.63 -2.12 -1.18
C TYR A 121 17.39 -2.01 -0.27
N ALA A 122 17.11 -3.07 0.50
CA ALA A 122 15.91 -3.18 1.33
C ALA A 122 16.06 -2.59 2.74
N LYS A 123 17.29 -2.31 3.18
CA LYS A 123 17.62 -1.91 4.56
C LYS A 123 16.73 -0.78 5.08
N GLY A 124 15.96 -1.10 6.14
CA GLY A 124 15.10 -0.15 6.84
C GLY A 124 13.84 0.27 6.09
N LYS A 125 13.61 -0.28 4.89
CA LYS A 125 12.43 0.03 4.08
C LYS A 125 11.25 -0.87 4.43
N THR A 126 10.06 -0.35 4.21
CA THR A 126 8.79 -1.09 4.19
C THR A 126 8.42 -1.38 2.73
N LEU A 127 8.26 -2.64 2.38
CA LEU A 127 7.74 -3.03 1.07
C LEU A 127 6.21 -3.00 1.08
N ILE A 128 5.61 -2.32 0.10
CA ILE A 128 4.15 -2.28 -0.10
C ILE A 128 3.82 -2.92 -1.45
N VAL A 129 3.10 -4.04 -1.40
CA VAL A 129 2.57 -4.74 -2.57
C VAL A 129 1.16 -4.24 -2.84
N PHE A 130 0.94 -3.59 -3.98
CA PHE A 130 -0.39 -3.13 -4.37
C PHE A 130 -0.95 -4.00 -5.49
N ILE A 131 -1.99 -4.77 -5.15
CA ILE A 131 -2.76 -5.63 -6.05
C ILE A 131 -3.89 -4.84 -6.71
N ASN A 132 -3.83 -4.73 -8.04
CA ASN A 132 -4.93 -4.21 -8.87
C ASN A 132 -5.53 -5.28 -9.79
N ALA A 133 -5.18 -6.55 -9.60
CA ALA A 133 -5.46 -7.68 -10.50
C ALA A 133 -6.94 -8.14 -10.55
N GLY A 134 -7.90 -7.26 -10.30
CA GLY A 134 -9.31 -7.51 -10.62
C GLY A 134 -10.06 -8.47 -9.71
N GLY A 135 -9.60 -8.67 -8.46
CA GLY A 135 -10.31 -9.46 -7.46
C GLY A 135 -10.16 -10.96 -7.68
N GLY A 136 -9.22 -11.56 -6.95
CA GLY A 136 -9.12 -12.99 -6.74
C GLY A 136 -8.94 -13.24 -5.25
N ALA A 137 -9.57 -14.29 -4.72
CA ALA A 137 -9.34 -14.69 -3.34
C ALA A 137 -7.86 -15.06 -3.18
N TRP A 138 -7.24 -14.51 -2.16
CA TRP A 138 -5.90 -14.90 -1.73
C TRP A 138 -5.91 -15.01 -0.22
N HIS A 139 -4.96 -15.77 0.32
CA HIS A 139 -4.93 -16.10 1.74
C HIS A 139 -3.66 -15.49 2.36
N PRO A 140 -3.78 -14.35 3.06
CA PRO A 140 -2.61 -13.66 3.65
C PRO A 140 -1.73 -14.55 4.52
N ASN A 141 -2.33 -15.49 5.25
CA ASN A 141 -1.63 -16.50 6.04
C ASN A 141 -0.75 -17.44 5.22
N LEU A 142 -1.16 -17.80 4.01
CA LEU A 142 -0.35 -18.64 3.12
C LEU A 142 0.81 -17.82 2.57
N VAL A 143 0.57 -16.61 2.08
CA VAL A 143 1.62 -15.69 1.61
C VAL A 143 2.67 -15.49 2.70
N ARG A 144 2.24 -15.23 3.94
CA ARG A 144 3.14 -15.03 5.08
C ARG A 144 4.08 -16.21 5.32
N LYS A 145 3.56 -17.45 5.24
CA LYS A 145 4.35 -18.68 5.43
C LYS A 145 5.40 -18.90 4.35
N GLU A 146 5.20 -18.28 3.19
CA GLU A 146 6.05 -18.42 2.00
C GLU A 146 6.86 -17.15 1.70
N LEU A 147 6.91 -16.20 2.65
CA LEU A 147 7.80 -15.05 2.54
C LEU A 147 9.26 -15.51 2.43
N PRO A 148 10.10 -14.78 1.68
CA PRO A 148 11.50 -15.13 1.55
C PRO A 148 12.19 -15.18 2.91
N ASP A 149 13.10 -16.15 3.05
CA ASP A 149 14.00 -16.27 4.20
C ASP A 149 15.45 -16.31 3.69
N PRO A 150 16.26 -15.27 3.92
CA PRO A 150 15.95 -14.08 4.71
C PRO A 150 15.05 -13.06 3.98
N LEU A 151 14.08 -12.50 4.71
CA LEU A 151 13.37 -11.29 4.32
C LEU A 151 14.24 -10.08 4.67
N HIS A 152 14.62 -9.29 3.66
CA HIS A 152 15.52 -8.17 3.83
C HIS A 152 14.84 -6.84 4.17
N PHE A 153 13.54 -6.72 3.86
CA PHE A 153 12.73 -5.56 4.23
C PHE A 153 12.39 -5.59 5.72
N GLY A 154 12.25 -4.41 6.34
CA GLY A 154 11.83 -4.33 7.74
C GLY A 154 10.38 -4.74 7.95
N ALA A 155 9.55 -4.54 6.91
CA ALA A 155 8.12 -4.81 6.92
C ALA A 155 7.64 -5.14 5.51
N VAL A 156 6.58 -5.95 5.40
CA VAL A 156 5.82 -6.12 4.16
C VAL A 156 4.34 -5.86 4.43
N TRP A 157 3.76 -4.98 3.64
CA TRP A 157 2.32 -4.71 3.60
C TRP A 157 1.76 -5.11 2.25
N ILE A 158 0.54 -5.62 2.24
CA ILE A 158 -0.18 -5.93 1.01
C ILE A 158 -1.49 -5.18 1.04
N VAL A 159 -1.76 -4.45 -0.04
CA VAL A 159 -3.00 -3.70 -0.26
C VAL A 159 -3.65 -4.11 -1.57
N GLY A 160 -4.97 -4.11 -1.63
CA GLY A 160 -5.66 -4.44 -2.88
C GLY A 160 -7.13 -4.09 -2.88
N LEU A 161 -7.67 -3.74 -4.05
CA LEU A 161 -9.10 -3.47 -4.22
C LEU A 161 -9.89 -4.78 -4.06
N MET A 162 -10.77 -4.84 -3.06
CA MET A 162 -11.65 -5.99 -2.81
C MET A 162 -12.93 -5.92 -3.63
N ARG A 163 -13.60 -4.76 -3.62
CA ARG A 163 -14.88 -4.55 -4.29
C ARG A 163 -15.13 -3.07 -4.57
N VAL A 164 -15.98 -2.83 -5.56
CA VAL A 164 -16.59 -1.52 -5.84
C VAL A 164 -18.10 -1.73 -5.87
N GLU A 165 -18.82 -1.15 -4.92
CA GLU A 165 -20.27 -1.31 -4.79
C GLU A 165 -20.92 0.05 -4.52
N ASN A 166 -21.97 0.41 -5.27
CA ASN A 166 -22.65 1.70 -5.12
C ASN A 166 -21.71 2.91 -5.11
N LYS A 167 -20.65 2.87 -5.93
CA LYS A 167 -19.56 3.87 -6.01
C LYS A 167 -18.66 3.97 -4.76
N ASN A 168 -18.87 3.13 -3.74
CA ASN A 168 -17.94 2.95 -2.63
C ASN A 168 -16.81 2.00 -3.03
N TYR A 169 -15.62 2.25 -2.50
CA TYR A 169 -14.44 1.43 -2.77
C TYR A 169 -14.01 0.74 -1.48
N THR A 170 -13.91 -0.58 -1.49
CA THR A 170 -13.36 -1.34 -0.36
C THR A 170 -11.98 -1.89 -0.72
N TYR A 171 -10.98 -1.56 0.09
CA TYR A 171 -9.63 -2.10 -0.03
C TYR A 171 -9.33 -3.04 1.14
N ALA A 172 -8.64 -4.15 0.87
CA ALA A 172 -7.98 -4.96 1.89
C ALA A 172 -6.59 -4.39 2.16
N VAL A 173 -6.20 -4.33 3.42
CA VAL A 173 -4.86 -3.99 3.88
C VAL A 173 -4.42 -5.02 4.91
N THR A 174 -3.23 -5.58 4.76
CA THR A 174 -2.69 -6.56 5.71
C THR A 174 -1.20 -6.38 5.92
N SER A 175 -0.77 -6.51 7.17
CA SER A 175 0.64 -6.54 7.57
C SER A 175 1.13 -7.97 7.66
N MET A 176 2.35 -8.21 7.20
CA MET A 176 3.02 -9.50 7.30
C MET A 176 3.95 -9.62 8.52
N GLU A 177 4.08 -8.58 9.35
CA GLU A 177 5.07 -8.52 10.44
C GLU A 177 4.74 -9.40 11.66
N ASP A 178 3.45 -9.53 12.02
CA ASP A 178 3.06 -10.31 13.20
C ASP A 178 3.00 -11.81 12.88
N THR A 179 3.88 -12.61 13.50
CA THR A 179 3.87 -14.07 13.35
C THR A 179 2.96 -14.77 14.37
N SER A 180 2.39 -14.04 15.33
CA SER A 180 1.48 -14.59 16.33
C SER A 180 0.05 -14.58 15.80
N GLY A 181 -0.42 -15.77 15.41
CA GLY A 181 -1.79 -15.96 14.90
C GLY A 181 -1.98 -15.54 13.45
N ASP A 182 -3.24 -15.29 13.10
CA ASP A 182 -3.64 -14.99 11.74
C ASP A 182 -3.21 -13.59 11.30
N ALA A 183 -2.95 -13.46 10.00
CA ALA A 183 -2.60 -12.20 9.40
C ALA A 183 -3.78 -11.24 9.45
N PRO A 184 -3.63 -10.04 10.03
CA PRO A 184 -4.76 -9.16 10.18
C PRO A 184 -5.18 -8.68 8.80
N ILE A 185 -6.48 -8.65 8.54
CA ILE A 185 -7.02 -8.03 7.33
C ILE A 185 -7.90 -6.87 7.75
N PHE A 186 -7.53 -5.68 7.32
CA PHE A 186 -8.31 -4.46 7.50
C PHE A 186 -9.07 -4.16 6.20
N ALA A 187 -10.39 -4.15 6.25
CA ALA A 187 -11.24 -3.64 5.19
C ALA A 187 -11.42 -2.14 5.36
N ILE A 188 -10.88 -1.37 4.42
CA ILE A 188 -11.02 0.09 4.38
C ILE A 188 -12.13 0.42 3.38
N ASN A 189 -13.25 0.94 3.87
CA ASN A 189 -14.38 1.36 3.05
C ASN A 189 -14.33 2.88 2.86
N ILE A 190 -14.06 3.32 1.63
CA ILE A 190 -14.07 4.74 1.25
C ILE A 190 -15.49 5.11 0.80
N ALA A 191 -16.03 6.18 1.39
CA ALA A 191 -17.34 6.73 1.03
C ALA A 191 -17.36 7.21 -0.43
N ASP A 192 -18.54 7.23 -1.04
CA ASP A 192 -18.71 7.55 -2.45
C ASP A 192 -18.33 8.98 -2.80
N ASP A 193 -18.31 9.90 -1.83
CA ASP A 193 -17.86 11.29 -1.95
C ASP A 193 -16.37 11.50 -1.67
N PHE A 194 -15.65 10.45 -1.23
CA PHE A 194 -14.23 10.51 -0.84
C PHE A 194 -13.93 11.49 0.30
N ASP A 195 -14.95 11.86 1.09
CA ASP A 195 -14.78 12.76 2.24
C ASP A 195 -14.61 11.99 3.56
N ASP A 196 -14.90 10.68 3.59
CA ASP A 196 -14.74 9.84 4.78
C ASP A 196 -14.38 8.38 4.45
N TRP A 197 -13.93 7.63 5.46
CA TRP A 197 -13.70 6.19 5.38
C TRP A 197 -13.92 5.50 6.73
N THR A 198 -14.26 4.22 6.67
CA THR A 198 -14.28 3.34 7.84
C THR A 198 -13.23 2.23 7.69
N VAL A 199 -12.75 1.72 8.81
CA VAL A 199 -11.82 0.58 8.85
C VAL A 199 -12.39 -0.50 9.75
N GLU A 200 -12.50 -1.71 9.23
CA GLU A 200 -12.97 -2.88 9.96
C GLU A 200 -11.90 -3.98 9.91
N LYS A 201 -11.57 -4.58 11.06
CA LYS A 201 -10.73 -5.78 11.09
C LYS A 201 -11.60 -7.00 10.79
N ILE A 202 -11.38 -7.65 9.63
CA ILE A 202 -12.15 -8.80 9.15
C ILE A 202 -11.43 -10.14 9.30
N GLN A 203 -10.16 -10.11 9.72
CA GLN A 203 -9.35 -11.24 10.18
C GLN A 203 -8.31 -10.72 11.16
#